data_AF-A0A9K3GL76-F1
#
_entry.id   AF-A0A9K3GL76-F1
#
_cell.length_a   1.000
_cell.length_b   1.000
_cell.length_c   1.000
_cell.angle_alpha   90.00
_cell.angle_beta   90.00
_cell.angle_gamma   90.00
#
_symmetry.space_group_name_H-M   'P 1'
#
loop_
_entity.id
_entity.type
_entity.pdbx_description
1 polymer ?
#
loop_
_entity_poly.entity_id
_entity_poly.type
_entity_poly.pdbx_seq_one_letter_code
_entity_poly.pdbx_strand_id
1 'polypeptide(L)'
;MNRLPLALLLFVAAALCLTVPYEWPQQILTPDVALKSYYGQYIATEGDWMFASEEQATVDGTANAGQVHVYKRQASGLFEETQ
;
A
#
# COMPACT_ATOMS: atom_id res chain seq x y z
N MET A 1 -20.97 -36.82 -18.28
CA MET A 1 -20.86 -35.69 -17.32
C MET A 1 -20.09 -34.57 -18.02
N ASN A 2 -20.75 -33.41 -18.20
CA ASN A 2 -20.45 -32.35 -19.17
C ASN A 2 -19.01 -31.80 -19.07
N ARG A 3 -18.21 -31.97 -20.13
CA ARG A 3 -17.00 -31.17 -20.32
C ARG A 3 -17.39 -29.91 -21.10
N LEU A 4 -17.22 -28.72 -20.50
CA LEU A 4 -17.44 -27.47 -21.23
C LEU A 4 -16.51 -27.44 -22.47
N PRO A 5 -17.01 -27.01 -23.64
CA PRO A 5 -16.18 -26.93 -24.83
C PRO A 5 -15.08 -25.88 -24.61
N LEU A 6 -13.84 -26.20 -25.00
CA LEU A 6 -12.65 -25.34 -24.85
C LEU A 6 -12.87 -23.92 -25.42
N ALA A 7 -13.71 -23.79 -26.44
CA ALA A 7 -14.11 -22.51 -27.02
C ALA A 7 -14.91 -21.62 -26.04
N LEU A 8 -15.74 -22.20 -25.16
CA LEU A 8 -16.52 -21.47 -24.16
C LEU A 8 -15.61 -20.99 -23.01
N LEU A 9 -14.58 -21.76 -22.65
CA LEU A 9 -13.55 -21.36 -21.68
C LEU A 9 -12.70 -20.19 -22.20
N LEU A 10 -12.31 -20.23 -23.48
CA LEU A 10 -11.56 -19.13 -24.11
C LEU A 10 -12.41 -17.85 -24.26
N PHE A 11 -13.71 -17.98 -24.55
CA PHE A 11 -14.63 -16.84 -24.63
C PHE A 11 -14.82 -16.17 -23.25
N VAL A 12 -14.97 -16.95 -22.17
CA VAL A 12 -15.08 -16.43 -20.81
C VAL A 12 -13.79 -15.75 -20.35
N ALA A 13 -12.62 -16.33 -20.66
CA ALA A 13 -11.34 -15.72 -20.33
C ALA A 13 -11.08 -14.40 -21.08
N ALA A 14 -11.45 -14.33 -22.37
CA ALA A 14 -11.33 -13.11 -23.17
C ALA A 14 -12.30 -12.00 -22.69
N ALA A 15 -13.52 -12.36 -22.29
CA ALA A 15 -14.49 -11.42 -21.72
C ALA A 15 -14.07 -10.89 -20.34
N LEU A 16 -13.48 -11.74 -19.49
CA LEU A 16 -12.99 -11.34 -18.16
C LEU A 16 -11.82 -10.34 -18.25
N CYS A 17 -10.91 -10.52 -19.22
CA CYS A 17 -9.75 -9.65 -19.40
C CYS A 17 -10.12 -8.20 -19.79
N LEU A 18 -11.27 -8.01 -20.45
CA LEU A 18 -11.78 -6.69 -20.87
C LEU A 18 -12.54 -5.93 -19.78
N THR A 19 -12.73 -6.53 -18.60
CA THR A 19 -13.57 -5.97 -17.53
C THR A 19 -12.82 -5.59 -16.27
N VAL A 20 -11.50 -5.78 -16.20
CA VAL A 20 -10.71 -5.33 -15.04
C VAL A 20 -10.61 -3.80 -15.12
N PRO A 21 -11.32 -3.04 -14.26
CA PRO A 21 -11.22 -1.60 -14.28
C PRO A 21 -9.82 -1.20 -13.82
N TYR A 22 -9.20 -0.23 -14.47
CA TYR A 22 -7.97 0.37 -13.96
C TYR A 22 -8.31 1.13 -12.68
N GLU A 23 -7.81 0.63 -11.56
CA GLU A 23 -7.88 1.28 -10.26
C GLU A 23 -6.61 2.08 -10.02
N TRP A 24 -6.75 3.30 -9.51
CA TRP A 24 -5.59 4.14 -9.21
C TRP A 24 -4.74 3.47 -8.14
N PRO A 25 -3.40 3.40 -8.32
CA PRO A 25 -2.53 2.91 -7.27
C PRO A 25 -2.75 3.74 -6.01
N GLN A 26 -2.80 3.06 -4.87
CA GLN A 26 -2.91 3.74 -3.59
C GLN A 26 -1.73 4.70 -3.41
N GLN A 27 -2.04 5.93 -3.01
CA GLN A 27 -1.06 6.89 -2.57
C GLN A 27 -1.20 7.11 -1.07
N ILE A 28 -0.11 6.90 -0.34
CA ILE A 28 -0.05 7.22 1.09
C ILE A 28 0.41 8.67 1.18
N LEU A 29 -0.52 9.54 1.54
CA LEU A 29 -0.28 10.95 1.82
C LEU A 29 -0.30 11.11 3.32
N THR A 30 0.84 11.35 3.94
CA THR A 30 0.88 11.69 5.36
C THR A 30 0.33 13.10 5.56
N PRO A 31 -0.70 13.27 6.41
CA PRO A 31 -1.41 14.54 6.49
C PRO A 31 -0.64 15.66 7.22
N ASP A 32 0.45 15.36 7.95
CA ASP A 32 1.15 16.37 8.76
C ASP A 32 2.63 15.99 9.06
N VAL A 33 3.43 15.73 8.02
CA VAL A 33 4.88 15.58 8.21
C VAL A 33 5.55 16.95 8.29
N ALA A 34 6.38 17.15 9.31
CA ALA A 34 7.06 18.42 9.49
C ALA A 34 8.00 18.72 8.31
N LEU A 35 8.18 20.00 7.97
CA LEU A 35 9.13 20.38 6.92
C LEU A 35 10.52 19.83 7.25
N LYS A 36 11.13 19.15 6.28
CA LYS A 36 12.46 18.52 6.40
C LYS A 36 12.54 17.43 7.48
N SER A 37 11.42 16.81 7.85
CA SER A 37 11.43 15.66 8.75
C SER A 37 12.01 14.38 8.14
N TYR A 38 12.28 14.40 6.83
CA TYR A 38 12.77 13.27 6.05
C TYR A 38 11.86 12.04 6.11
N TYR A 39 10.55 12.28 6.12
CA TYR A 39 9.56 11.23 5.97
C TYR A 39 9.80 10.40 4.69
N GLY A 40 9.74 9.07 4.85
CA GLY A 40 9.93 8.10 3.78
C GLY A 40 11.36 8.02 3.23
N GLN A 41 12.36 8.61 3.89
CA GLN A 41 13.76 8.53 3.44
C GLN A 41 14.26 7.08 3.40
N TYR A 42 13.83 6.26 4.36
CA TYR A 42 14.06 4.82 4.40
C TYR A 42 12.73 4.09 4.53
N ILE A 43 12.58 3.01 3.76
CA ILE A 43 11.38 2.16 3.75
C ILE A 43 11.81 0.70 3.86
N ALA A 44 11.16 -0.04 4.74
CA ALA A 44 11.31 -1.49 4.87
C ALA A 44 9.93 -2.17 4.76
N THR A 45 9.91 -3.36 4.17
CA THR A 45 8.69 -4.16 4.03
C THR A 45 8.93 -5.59 4.47
N GLU A 46 7.97 -6.16 5.20
CA GLU A 46 7.98 -7.57 5.60
C GLU A 46 6.54 -8.10 5.65
N GLY A 47 6.20 -9.03 4.76
CA GLY A 47 4.85 -9.57 4.64
C GLY A 47 3.82 -8.48 4.39
N ASP A 48 2.85 -8.36 5.31
CA ASP A 48 1.79 -7.35 5.28
C ASP A 48 2.18 -6.03 5.97
N TRP A 49 3.44 -5.88 6.39
CA TRP A 49 3.89 -4.68 7.08
C TRP A 49 4.81 -3.82 6.21
N MET A 50 4.66 -2.51 6.35
CA MET A 50 5.56 -1.52 5.78
C MET A 50 5.93 -0.50 6.86
N PHE A 51 7.20 -0.14 6.92
CA PHE A 51 7.75 0.80 7.89
C PHE A 51 8.37 1.96 7.10
N ALA A 52 7.92 3.18 7.38
CA ALA A 52 8.49 4.39 6.78
C ALA A 52 9.14 5.24 7.87
N SER A 53 10.42 5.61 7.66
CA SER A 53 11.16 6.45 8.60
C SER A 53 10.74 7.91 8.49
N GLU A 54 10.77 8.64 9.60
CA GLU A 54 10.78 10.10 9.63
C GLU A 54 11.90 10.54 10.59
N GLU A 55 13.13 10.63 10.08
CA GLU A 55 14.35 10.78 10.89
C GLU A 55 14.37 12.05 11.75
N GLN A 56 13.81 13.15 11.24
CA GLN A 56 13.83 14.46 11.91
C GLN A 56 12.47 14.83 12.51
N ALA A 57 11.63 13.84 12.80
CA ALA A 57 10.37 14.09 13.50
C ALA A 57 10.60 14.72 14.89
N THR A 58 9.69 15.62 15.26
CA THR A 58 9.58 16.13 16.64
C THR A 58 8.52 15.32 17.36
N VAL A 59 8.92 14.55 18.36
CA VAL A 59 8.02 13.65 19.11
C VAL A 59 7.90 14.17 20.54
N ASP A 60 6.67 14.40 21.02
CA ASP A 60 6.37 14.88 22.37
C ASP A 60 7.20 16.12 22.78
N GLY A 61 7.42 17.04 21.83
CA GLY A 61 8.19 18.27 22.05
C GLY A 61 9.71 18.11 21.97
N THR A 62 10.21 16.90 21.72
CA THR A 62 11.64 16.63 21.51
C THR A 62 11.99 16.70 20.03
N ALA A 63 12.75 17.73 19.64
CA ALA A 63 13.15 17.94 18.25
C ALA A 63 14.13 16.85 17.77
N ASN A 64 13.94 16.39 16.53
CA ASN A 64 14.75 15.35 15.88
C ASN A 64 14.84 14.04 16.70
N ALA A 65 13.79 13.70 17.44
CA ALA A 65 13.71 12.41 18.12
C ALA A 65 13.59 11.26 17.10
N GLY A 66 13.01 11.55 15.95
CA GLY A 66 12.72 10.58 14.90
C GLY A 66 11.49 9.73 15.25
N GLN A 67 10.79 9.27 14.21
CA GLN A 67 9.70 8.31 14.37
C GLN A 67 9.66 7.32 13.20
N VAL A 68 8.89 6.26 13.38
CA VAL A 68 8.61 5.27 12.34
C VAL A 68 7.11 5.15 12.22
N HIS A 69 6.61 5.35 11.02
CA HIS A 69 5.22 5.10 10.68
C HIS A 69 5.07 3.65 10.26
N VAL A 70 4.11 2.96 10.87
CA VAL A 70 3.86 1.54 10.66
C VAL A 70 2.57 1.37 9.90
N TYR A 71 2.66 0.76 8.74
CA TYR A 71 1.52 0.48 7.87
C TYR A 71 1.25 -1.01 7.80
N LYS A 72 -0.03 -1.38 7.82
CA LYS A 72 -0.49 -2.75 7.64
C LYS A 72 -1.33 -2.87 6.37
N ARG A 73 -1.02 -3.86 5.54
CA ARG A 73 -1.81 -4.24 4.38
C ARG A 73 -3.10 -4.91 4.84
N GLN A 74 -4.22 -4.35 4.41
CA GLN A 74 -5.56 -4.86 4.65
C GLN A 74 -5.91 -5.96 3.64
N ALA A 75 -7.02 -6.67 3.88
CA ALA A 75 -7.54 -7.67 2.96
C ALA A 75 -7.89 -7.10 1.56
N SER A 76 -8.15 -5.79 1.48
CA SER A 76 -8.33 -5.05 0.22
C SER A 76 -7.03 -4.87 -0.58
N GLY A 77 -5.87 -5.23 0.00
CA GLY A 77 -4.56 -4.99 -0.58
C GLY A 77 -3.99 -3.60 -0.30
N LEU A 78 -4.77 -2.71 0.32
CA LEU A 78 -4.37 -1.34 0.67
C LEU A 78 -3.64 -1.30 2.01
N PHE A 79 -2.63 -0.44 2.12
CA PHE A 79 -1.93 -0.17 3.38
C PHE A 79 -2.65 0.88 4.21
N GLU A 80 -2.80 0.65 5.49
CA GLU A 80 -3.32 1.64 6.44
C GLU A 80 -2.30 1.89 7.54
N GLU A 81 -2.13 3.15 7.93
CA GLU A 81 -1.28 3.52 9.06
C GLU A 81 -1.89 2.98 10.35
N THR A 82 -1.06 2.33 11.15
CA THR A 82 -1.44 1.72 12.43
C THR A 82 -0.72 2.35 13.61
N GLN A 83 0.41 3.01 13.35
CA GLN A 83 1.23 3.68 14.35
C GLN A 83 2.06 4.78 13.70
#